data_AF-A0A950UB01-F1
#
_entry.id   AF-A0A950UB01-F1
#
_cell.length_a   1.000
_cell.length_b   1.000
_cell.length_c   1.000
_cell.angle_alpha   90.00
_cell.angle_beta   90.00
_cell.angle_gamma   90.00
#
_symmetry.space_group_name_H-M   'P 1'
#
loop_
_entity.id
_entity.type
_entity.pdbx_description
1 polymer ?
#
loop_
_entity_poly.entity_id
_entity_poly.type
_entity_poly.pdbx_seq_one_letter_code
_entity_poly.pdbx_strand_id
1 'polypeptide(L)'
;MRDMVRLERLGIPTAAVATEPFVDEALEQARALGMPDYRMVFIPHPVQLLTLEELHAHAERAFEEIVARLTQPARAPASVAAGITPPMEPRAGAARPRS
;
A
#
# COMPACT_ATOMS: atom_id res chain seq x y z
N MET A 1 7.49 -3.95 -8.43
CA MET A 1 6.55 -3.80 -7.30
C MET A 1 7.13 -4.16 -5.92
N ARG A 2 7.95 -5.22 -5.79
CA ARG A 2 8.50 -5.68 -4.50
C ARG A 2 9.20 -4.60 -3.65
N ASP A 3 10.03 -3.76 -4.24
CA ASP A 3 10.74 -2.70 -3.49
C ASP A 3 9.78 -1.66 -2.92
N MET A 4 8.77 -1.28 -3.69
CA MET A 4 7.78 -0.31 -3.26
C MET A 4 6.95 -0.83 -2.08
N VAL A 5 6.49 -2.09 -2.14
CA VAL A 5 5.83 -2.74 -1.00
C VAL A 5 6.72 -2.77 0.23
N ARG A 6 8.02 -3.05 0.06
CA ARG A 6 8.97 -3.05 1.17
C ARG A 6 9.08 -1.66 1.81
N LEU A 7 9.17 -0.60 1.02
CA LEU A 7 9.27 0.78 1.51
C LEU A 7 7.97 1.21 2.23
N GLU A 8 6.81 0.90 1.67
CA GLU A 8 5.51 1.19 2.29
C GLU A 8 5.35 0.50 3.66
N ARG A 9 5.82 -0.75 3.77
CA ARG A 9 5.86 -1.48 5.06
C ARG A 9 6.79 -0.85 6.09
N LEU A 10 7.78 -0.06 5.64
CA LEU A 10 8.67 0.71 6.51
C LEU A 10 8.12 2.12 6.80
N GLY A 11 6.90 2.44 6.35
CA GLY A 11 6.29 3.75 6.52
C GLY A 11 6.88 4.81 5.59
N ILE A 12 7.56 4.41 4.51
CA ILE A 12 8.11 5.30 3.48
C ILE A 12 7.13 5.28 2.29
N PRO A 13 6.40 6.37 2.03
CA PRO A 13 5.47 6.44 0.90
C PRO A 13 6.16 6.24 -0.45
N THR A 14 5.47 5.58 -1.37
CA THR A 14 5.97 5.30 -2.73
C THR A 14 4.90 5.60 -3.78
N ALA A 15 5.35 6.02 -4.96
CA ALA A 15 4.50 6.22 -6.12
C ALA A 15 5.08 5.45 -7.32
N ALA A 16 4.63 4.20 -7.49
CA ALA A 16 4.98 3.43 -8.66
C ALA A 16 4.26 3.95 -9.90
N VAL A 17 4.97 4.05 -11.03
CA VAL A 17 4.36 4.38 -12.32
C VAL A 17 4.51 3.19 -13.27
N ALA A 18 3.43 2.81 -13.93
CA ALA A 18 3.41 1.78 -14.96
C ALA A 18 2.47 2.18 -16.10
N THR A 19 2.41 1.38 -17.18
CA THR A 19 1.43 1.60 -18.25
C THR A 19 0.18 0.75 -18.05
N GLU A 20 -0.94 1.21 -18.59
CA GLU A 20 -2.27 0.58 -18.48
C GLU A 20 -2.33 -0.94 -18.76
N PRO A 21 -1.60 -1.52 -19.73
CA PRO A 21 -1.65 -2.96 -19.97
C PRO A 21 -1.16 -3.83 -18.81
N PHE A 22 -0.44 -3.24 -17.84
CA PHE A 22 0.12 -3.95 -16.69
C PHE A 22 -0.71 -3.81 -15.41
N VAL A 23 -1.92 -3.26 -15.49
CA VAL A 23 -2.78 -3.04 -14.32
C VAL A 23 -3.08 -4.36 -13.60
N ASP A 24 -3.44 -5.40 -14.34
CA ASP A 24 -3.81 -6.69 -13.76
C ASP A 24 -2.61 -7.39 -13.11
N GLU A 25 -1.45 -7.40 -13.78
CA GLU A 25 -0.23 -7.95 -13.21
C GLU A 25 0.25 -7.17 -11.99
N ALA A 26 0.09 -5.84 -12.00
CA ALA A 26 0.40 -4.99 -10.86
C ALA A 26 -0.49 -5.34 -9.65
N LEU A 27 -1.82 -5.46 -9.86
CA LEU A 27 -2.76 -5.83 -8.81
C LEU A 27 -2.48 -7.24 -8.26
N GLU A 28 -2.15 -8.19 -9.12
CA GLU A 28 -1.84 -9.55 -8.71
C GLU A 28 -0.54 -9.60 -7.91
N GLN A 29 0.50 -8.87 -8.34
CA GLN A 29 1.74 -8.74 -7.56
C GLN A 29 1.49 -8.07 -6.20
N ALA A 30 0.59 -7.07 -6.13
CA ALA A 30 0.18 -6.39 -4.89
C ALA A 30 -0.43 -7.35 -3.88
N ARG A 31 -1.36 -8.17 -4.34
CA ARG A 31 -1.97 -9.24 -3.53
C ARG A 31 -0.94 -10.26 -3.07
N ALA A 32 -0.11 -10.77 -3.99
CA ALA A 32 0.91 -11.76 -3.67
C ALA A 32 1.95 -11.26 -2.65
N LEU A 33 2.21 -9.94 -2.62
CA LEU A 33 3.11 -9.30 -1.65
C LEU A 33 2.39 -8.82 -0.37
N GLY A 34 1.11 -9.16 -0.20
CA GLY A 34 0.32 -8.87 1.00
C GLY A 34 -0.05 -7.39 1.16
N MET A 35 -0.21 -6.68 0.05
CA MET A 35 -0.58 -5.26 0.03
C MET A 35 -1.62 -4.99 -1.07
N PRO A 36 -2.81 -5.62 -1.00
CA PRO A 36 -3.84 -5.58 -2.06
C PRO A 36 -4.35 -4.17 -2.37
N ASP A 37 -4.26 -3.26 -1.39
CA ASP A 37 -4.66 -1.86 -1.53
C ASP A 37 -3.51 -0.96 -2.01
N TYR A 38 -2.39 -1.54 -2.48
CA TYR A 38 -1.31 -0.74 -3.05
C TYR A 38 -1.78 -0.03 -4.32
N ARG A 39 -1.69 1.29 -4.31
CA ARG A 39 -2.17 2.12 -5.41
C ARG A 39 -0.97 2.53 -6.26
N MET A 40 -0.91 2.04 -7.49
CA MET A 40 0.03 2.50 -8.52
C MET A 40 -0.58 3.65 -9.34
N VAL A 41 0.28 4.43 -9.99
CA VAL A 41 -0.09 5.45 -10.97
C VAL A 41 0.06 4.82 -12.35
N PHE A 42 -0.94 4.98 -13.20
CA PHE A 42 -0.93 4.41 -14.55
C PHE A 42 -0.95 5.49 -15.61
N ILE A 43 -0.10 5.34 -16.63
CA ILE A 43 -0.05 6.22 -17.79
C ILE A 43 -0.41 5.44 -19.07
N PRO A 44 -0.83 6.13 -20.14
CA PRO A 44 -1.15 5.47 -21.42
C PRO A 44 0.03 4.68 -21.99
N HIS A 45 -0.29 3.61 -22.72
CA HIS A 45 0.68 2.80 -23.47
C HIS A 45 0.70 3.20 -24.96
N PRO A 46 1.84 3.06 -25.68
CA PRO A 46 3.19 2.72 -25.22
C PRO A 46 4.01 3.95 -24.83
N VAL A 47 4.95 3.80 -23.89
CA VAL A 47 5.91 4.89 -23.58
C VAL A 47 7.09 4.91 -24.56
N GLN A 48 7.44 3.75 -25.14
CA GLN A 48 8.68 3.60 -25.93
C GLN A 48 8.64 4.35 -27.28
N LEU A 49 7.45 4.70 -27.76
CA LEU A 49 7.25 5.37 -29.04
C LEU A 49 6.99 6.87 -28.90
N LEU A 50 6.97 7.39 -27.67
CA LEU A 50 6.69 8.79 -27.42
C LEU A 50 7.90 9.65 -27.76
N THR A 51 7.64 10.80 -28.36
CA THR A 51 8.58 11.92 -28.37
C THR A 51 8.82 12.44 -26.95
N LEU A 52 9.87 13.22 -26.76
CA LEU A 52 10.15 13.84 -25.47
C LEU A 52 9.00 14.75 -25.00
N GLU A 53 8.37 15.48 -25.91
CA GLU A 53 7.23 16.35 -25.61
C GLU A 53 6.01 15.53 -25.15
N GLU A 54 5.69 14.44 -25.84
CA GLU A 54 4.58 13.56 -25.46
C GLU A 54 4.85 12.86 -24.13
N LEU A 55 6.09 12.45 -23.87
CA LEU A 55 6.51 11.86 -22.59
C LEU A 55 6.39 12.88 -21.45
N HIS A 56 6.81 14.13 -21.66
CA HIS A 56 6.58 15.21 -20.70
C HIS A 56 5.09 15.42 -20.45
N ALA A 57 4.26 15.45 -21.49
CA ALA A 57 2.82 15.57 -21.32
C ALA A 57 2.22 14.41 -20.50
N HIS A 58 2.78 13.20 -20.58
CA HIS A 58 2.38 12.08 -19.71
C HIS A 58 2.80 12.32 -18.26
N ALA A 59 4.03 12.81 -18.04
CA ALA A 59 4.52 13.14 -16.71
C ALA A 59 3.69 14.25 -16.05
N GLU A 60 3.36 15.32 -16.78
CA GLU A 60 2.51 16.41 -16.30
C GLU A 60 1.12 15.90 -15.87
N ARG A 61 0.52 15.01 -16.66
CA ARG A 61 -0.79 14.41 -16.30
C ARG A 61 -0.72 13.51 -15.06
N ALA A 62 0.39 12.81 -14.87
CA ALA A 62 0.59 11.92 -13.72
C ALA A 62 1.07 12.66 -12.45
N PHE A 63 1.56 13.89 -12.59
CA PHE A 63 2.27 14.61 -11.54
C PHE A 63 1.45 14.77 -10.27
N GLU A 64 0.23 15.31 -10.38
CA GLU A 64 -0.66 15.51 -9.23
C GLU A 64 -1.01 14.20 -8.52
N GLU A 65 -1.18 13.10 -9.27
CA GLU A 65 -1.43 11.79 -8.68
C GLU A 65 -0.21 11.28 -7.91
N ILE A 66 0.99 11.43 -8.48
CA ILE A 66 2.26 11.06 -7.82
C ILE A 66 2.43 11.85 -6.53
N VAL A 67 2.25 13.18 -6.57
CA VAL A 67 2.35 14.04 -5.38
C VAL A 67 1.34 13.62 -4.32
N ALA A 68 0.09 13.37 -4.71
CA ALA A 68 -0.94 12.91 -3.77
C ALA A 68 -0.56 11.56 -3.13
N ARG A 69 0.03 10.61 -3.88
CA ARG A 69 0.48 9.32 -3.33
C ARG A 69 1.61 9.46 -2.31
N LEU A 70 2.51 10.43 -2.50
CA LEU A 70 3.67 10.63 -1.63
C LEU A 70 3.36 11.48 -0.40
N THR A 71 2.39 12.39 -0.48
CA THR A 71 2.15 13.41 0.56
C THR A 71 0.89 13.17 1.38
N GLN A 72 -0.12 12.49 0.81
CA GLN A 72 -1.33 12.18 1.55
C GLN A 72 -1.15 10.87 2.32
N PRO A 73 -1.66 10.77 3.56
CA PRO A 73 -1.63 9.51 4.28
C PRO A 73 -2.32 8.44 3.43
N ALA A 74 -1.64 7.31 3.25
CA ALA A 74 -2.29 6.12 2.71
C ALA A 74 -3.54 5.90 3.56
N ARG A 75 -4.73 6.06 2.95
CA ARG A 75 -5.98 5.87 3.66
C ARG A 75 -5.92 4.46 4.25
N ALA A 76 -5.82 4.37 5.58
CA ALA A 76 -5.85 3.08 6.24
C ALA A 76 -7.12 2.35 5.74
N PRO A 77 -7.05 1.04 5.44
CA PRO A 77 -8.26 0.28 5.24
C PRO A 77 -9.15 0.58 6.45
N ALA A 78 -10.43 0.85 6.20
CA ALA A 78 -11.39 1.09 7.29
C ALA A 78 -11.20 -0.06 8.27
N SER A 79 -10.63 0.25 9.44
CA SER A 79 -10.43 -0.75 10.48
C SER A 79 -11.79 -1.39 10.70
N VAL A 80 -11.89 -2.70 10.47
CA VAL A 80 -12.93 -3.47 11.11
C VAL A 80 -12.56 -3.43 12.59
N ALA A 81 -12.96 -2.35 13.24
CA ALA A 81 -13.05 -2.26 14.67
C ALA A 81 -14.16 -3.23 15.10
N ALA A 82 -13.84 -4.52 15.14
CA ALA A 82 -14.70 -5.53 15.73
C ALA A 82 -13.85 -6.59 16.43
N GLY A 83 -13.72 -6.40 17.75
CA GLY A 83 -13.74 -7.48 18.72
C GLY A 83 -12.57 -8.46 18.72
N ILE A 84 -11.47 -8.07 19.36
CA ILE A 84 -10.71 -9.03 20.17
C ILE A 84 -10.68 -8.44 21.58
N THR A 85 -11.72 -8.75 22.36
CA THR A 85 -11.64 -8.67 23.82
C THR A 85 -10.72 -9.80 24.27
N PRO A 86 -9.53 -9.53 24.85
CA PRO A 86 -8.74 -10.59 25.44
C PRO A 86 -9.53 -11.19 26.62
N PRO A 87 -9.53 -12.53 26.81
CA PRO A 87 -10.16 -13.11 27.98
C PRO A 87 -9.42 -12.61 29.23
N MET A 88 -10.16 -11.99 30.15
CA MET A 88 -9.64 -11.71 31.48
C MET A 88 -9.47 -13.03 32.23
N GLU A 89 -8.23 -13.40 32.55
CA GLU A 89 -7.99 -14.41 33.58
C GLU A 89 -8.33 -13.83 34.96
N PRO A 90 -9.10 -14.54 35.80
CA PRO A 90 -9.35 -14.08 37.16
C PRO A 90 -8.06 -14.22 37.98
N ARG A 91 -7.55 -13.09 38.49
CA ARG A 91 -6.55 -13.06 39.55
C ARG A 91 -7.15 -13.68 40.82
N ALA A 92 -6.81 -14.93 41.10
CA ALA A 92 -6.97 -15.53 42.42
C ALA A 92 -5.60 -15.58 43.12
N GLY A 93 -5.31 -14.54 43.89
CA GLY A 93 -4.34 -14.63 44.97
C GLY A 93 -5.00 -15.27 46.18
N ALA A 94 -4.36 -16.30 46.75
CA ALA A 94 -4.23 -16.51 48.18
C ALA A 94 -3.52 -17.83 48.43
N ALA A 95 -2.26 -17.72 48.87
CA ALA A 95 -1.51 -18.81 49.46
C ALA A 95 -2.28 -19.43 50.63
N ARG A 96 -2.24 -20.76 50.73
CA ARG A 96 -2.47 -21.50 51.97
C ARG A 96 -1.33 -22.51 52.17
N PRO A 97 -0.57 -22.45 53.27
CA PRO A 97 0.34 -23.51 53.65
C PRO A 97 -0.35 -24.43 54.66
N ARG A 98 -0.43 -25.75 54.40
CA ARG A 98 -0.58 -26.87 55.36
C ARG A 98 -0.25 -28.17 54.60
N SER A 99 0.48 -29.18 55.08
CA SER A 99 1.02 -29.50 56.40
C SER A 99 2.36 -30.21 56.25
#